data_AF-A0A2W4W2C0-F1
#
_entry.id   AF-A0A2W4W2C0-F1
#
_cell.length_a   1.000
_cell.length_b   1.000
_cell.length_c   1.000
_cell.angle_alpha   90.00
_cell.angle_beta   90.00
_cell.angle_gamma   90.00
#
_symmetry.space_group_name_H-M   'P 1'
#
loop_
_entity.id
_entity.type
_entity.pdbx_description
1 polymer ?
#
loop_
_entity_poly.entity_id
_entity_poly.type
_entity_poly.pdbx_seq_one_letter_code
_entity_poly.pdbx_strand_id
1 'polypeptide(L)'
;PQYSGRPFRLPGNTSTFYTDQSIIPGGSFTWGEATREATRIPETQAIVNNIIGLARALQPVRERLNRPFQINSWYRPPAVNAAVGGASQSQHLFGRAVDIQVQGLSGRQVANALMLTWPGGVGIYSNIPNIIHLDTGPRRTWGF
;
A
#
# COMPACT_ATOMS: atom_id res chain seq x y z
N PRO A 1 23.89 -3.55 13.25
CA PRO A 1 22.60 -2.81 13.34
C PRO A 1 21.44 -3.74 12.98
N GLN A 2 20.26 -3.57 13.60
CA GLN A 2 19.08 -4.40 13.35
C GLN A 2 18.50 -4.22 11.93
N TYR A 3 18.82 -3.12 11.27
CA TYR A 3 18.35 -2.74 9.95
C TYR A 3 19.51 -2.28 9.07
N SER A 4 19.39 -2.50 7.76
CA SER A 4 20.38 -2.17 6.72
C SER A 4 19.85 -1.18 5.68
N GLY A 5 18.53 -0.94 5.67
CA GLY A 5 17.87 -0.01 4.76
C GLY A 5 18.21 1.44 5.04
N ARG A 6 17.70 2.33 4.18
CA ARG A 6 17.96 3.77 4.32
C ARG A 6 17.28 4.32 5.57
N PRO A 7 17.99 5.05 6.46
CA PRO A 7 17.37 5.71 7.60
C PRO A 7 16.55 6.93 7.17
N PHE A 8 15.41 7.16 7.80
CA PHE A 8 14.55 8.32 7.58
C PHE A 8 13.67 8.62 8.81
N ARG A 9 12.92 9.73 8.76
CA ARG A 9 11.99 10.16 9.82
C ARG A 9 10.57 10.18 9.31
N LEU A 10 9.64 9.81 10.17
CA LEU A 10 8.20 9.93 9.94
C LEU A 10 7.66 11.14 10.72
N PRO A 11 6.69 11.89 10.17
CA PRO A 11 6.08 13.01 10.87
C PRO A 11 5.43 12.54 12.17
N GLY A 12 5.56 13.33 13.24
CA GLY A 12 5.01 13.03 14.57
C GLY A 12 5.79 11.99 15.37
N ASN A 13 6.98 11.56 14.90
CA ASN A 13 7.85 10.62 15.61
C ASN A 13 9.28 11.15 15.75
N THR A 14 9.90 10.91 16.92
CA THR A 14 11.28 11.31 17.23
C THR A 14 12.31 10.23 16.88
N SER A 15 11.87 9.00 16.66
CA SER A 15 12.70 7.83 16.32
C SER A 15 13.16 7.86 14.86
N THR A 16 14.22 7.11 14.58
CA THR A 16 14.68 6.81 13.22
C THR A 16 14.02 5.52 12.74
N PHE A 17 13.49 5.55 11.52
CA PHE A 17 12.93 4.39 10.82
C PHE A 17 13.86 3.99 9.68
N TYR A 18 13.75 2.74 9.21
CA TYR A 18 14.57 2.20 8.12
C TYR A 18 13.69 1.65 7.00
N THR A 19 14.13 1.71 5.75
CA THR A 19 13.30 1.27 4.62
C THR A 19 13.05 -0.24 4.59
N ASP A 20 13.94 -1.05 5.16
CA ASP A 20 13.77 -2.50 5.34
C ASP A 20 13.04 -2.87 6.65
N GLN A 21 12.66 -1.89 7.46
CA GLN A 21 11.87 -2.12 8.67
C GLN A 21 10.40 -2.39 8.32
N SER A 22 9.83 -3.44 8.92
CA SER A 22 8.39 -3.73 8.83
C SER A 22 7.54 -2.59 9.39
N ILE A 23 6.45 -2.26 8.70
CA ILE A 23 5.49 -1.21 9.12
C ILE A 23 4.81 -1.59 10.44
N ILE A 24 4.47 -2.88 10.58
CA ILE A 24 3.87 -3.45 11.79
C ILE A 24 4.81 -4.51 12.38
N PRO A 25 4.83 -4.71 13.71
CA PRO A 25 5.61 -5.78 14.33
C PRO A 25 5.27 -7.16 13.75
N GLY A 26 6.29 -7.91 13.31
CA GLY A 26 6.14 -9.23 12.69
C GLY A 26 5.53 -9.23 11.28
N GLY A 27 5.18 -8.07 10.73
CA GLY A 27 4.58 -7.96 9.40
C GLY A 27 5.60 -8.09 8.27
N SER A 28 5.09 -8.39 7.07
CA SER A 28 5.92 -8.57 5.87
C SER A 28 6.04 -7.33 5.00
N PHE A 29 5.24 -6.30 5.25
CA PHE A 29 5.28 -5.05 4.49
C PHE A 29 6.23 -4.04 5.15
N THR A 30 7.08 -3.41 4.35
CA THR A 30 8.14 -2.52 4.84
C THR A 30 7.85 -1.04 4.59
N TRP A 31 8.52 -0.18 5.36
CA TRP A 31 8.45 1.26 5.13
C TRP A 31 8.98 1.66 3.75
N GLY A 32 9.97 0.95 3.21
CA GLY A 32 10.51 1.15 1.86
C GLY A 32 9.44 0.93 0.79
N GLU A 33 8.64 -0.13 0.92
CA GLU A 33 7.50 -0.37 0.03
C GLU A 33 6.45 0.75 0.13
N ALA A 34 6.09 1.17 1.35
CA ALA A 34 5.07 2.19 1.56
C ALA A 34 5.49 3.60 1.12
N THR A 35 6.78 3.93 1.24
CA THR A 35 7.34 5.28 1.04
C THR A 35 8.26 5.36 -0.18
N ARG A 36 8.32 4.32 -1.01
CA ARG A 36 9.22 4.24 -2.17
C ARG A 36 10.68 4.53 -1.77
N GLU A 37 11.25 3.69 -0.91
CA GLU A 37 12.61 3.85 -0.39
C GLU A 37 12.88 5.24 0.22
N ALA A 38 11.94 5.70 1.05
CA ALA A 38 11.97 7.00 1.70
C ALA A 38 12.02 8.21 0.74
N THR A 39 11.58 8.05 -0.51
CA THR A 39 11.43 9.17 -1.47
C THR A 39 10.05 9.81 -1.45
N ARG A 40 9.06 9.14 -0.85
CA ARG A 40 7.67 9.58 -0.69
C ARG A 40 7.34 9.58 0.80
N ILE A 41 7.86 10.56 1.53
CA ILE A 41 7.64 10.68 2.98
C ILE A 41 6.22 11.22 3.24
N PRO A 42 5.41 10.56 4.09
CA PRO A 42 4.11 11.07 4.51
C PRO A 42 4.21 12.50 5.07
N GLU A 43 3.28 13.37 4.66
CA GLU A 43 3.26 14.78 5.11
C GLU A 43 2.77 14.94 6.56
N THR A 44 1.93 14.02 7.04
CA THR A 44 1.28 14.13 8.36
C THR A 44 1.27 12.81 9.10
N GLN A 45 1.23 12.87 10.43
CA GLN A 45 1.05 11.69 11.30
C GLN A 45 -0.24 10.92 10.96
N ALA A 46 -1.28 11.60 10.50
CA ALA A 46 -2.52 10.94 10.08
C ALA A 46 -2.30 9.99 8.90
N ILE A 47 -1.48 10.39 7.92
CA ILE A 47 -1.12 9.54 6.78
C ILE A 47 -0.28 8.34 7.25
N VAL A 48 0.64 8.55 8.19
CA VAL A 48 1.42 7.46 8.81
C VAL A 48 0.49 6.43 9.47
N ASN A 49 -0.48 6.90 10.25
CA ASN A 49 -1.46 6.04 10.91
C ASN A 49 -2.32 5.26 9.90
N ASN A 50 -2.68 5.90 8.78
CA ASN A 50 -3.41 5.24 7.69
C ASN A 50 -2.56 4.14 7.02
N ILE A 51 -1.26 4.37 6.78
CA ILE A 51 -0.34 3.37 6.24
C ILE A 51 -0.27 2.16 7.18
N ILE A 52 -0.13 2.40 8.49
CA ILE A 52 -0.14 1.33 9.50
C ILE A 52 -1.46 0.56 9.47
N GLY A 53 -2.60 1.26 9.38
CA GLY A 53 -3.92 0.64 9.29
C GLY A 53 -4.08 -0.23 8.04
N LEU A 54 -3.64 0.25 6.88
CA LEU A 54 -3.66 -0.52 5.63
C LEU A 54 -2.74 -1.74 5.71
N ALA A 55 -1.53 -1.60 6.27
CA ALA A 55 -0.61 -2.72 6.46
C ALA A 55 -1.23 -3.82 7.35
N ARG A 56 -1.92 -3.45 8.43
CA ARG A 56 -2.67 -4.41 9.27
C ARG A 56 -3.77 -5.13 8.50
N ALA A 57 -4.48 -4.44 7.61
CA ALA A 57 -5.52 -5.05 6.79
C ALA A 57 -4.96 -5.98 5.71
N LEU A 58 -3.80 -5.65 5.12
CA LEU A 58 -3.14 -6.43 4.08
C LEU A 58 -2.42 -7.67 4.60
N GLN A 59 -1.93 -7.65 5.85
CA GLN A 59 -1.17 -8.76 6.42
C GLN A 59 -1.93 -10.11 6.35
N PRO A 60 -3.17 -10.24 6.84
CA PRO A 60 -3.93 -11.50 6.72
C PRO A 60 -4.25 -11.86 5.26
N VAL A 61 -4.33 -10.88 4.36
CA VAL A 61 -4.50 -11.12 2.93
C VAL A 61 -3.26 -11.78 2.33
N ARG A 62 -2.07 -11.28 2.68
CA ARG A 62 -0.80 -11.86 2.24
C ARG A 62 -0.61 -13.28 2.76
N GLU A 63 -0.91 -13.51 4.03
CA GLU A 63 -0.86 -14.84 4.66
C GLU A 63 -1.82 -15.82 3.99
N ARG A 64 -3.07 -15.41 3.74
CA ARG A 64 -4.09 -16.26 3.11
C ARG A 64 -3.76 -16.60 1.66
N LEU A 65 -3.24 -15.64 0.88
CA LEU A 65 -2.86 -15.89 -0.51
C LEU A 65 -1.55 -16.67 -0.62
N ASN A 66 -0.72 -16.65 0.42
CA ASN A 66 0.55 -17.37 0.57
C ASN A 66 1.44 -17.30 -0.69
N ARG A 67 1.56 -16.09 -1.25
CA ARG A 67 2.31 -15.78 -2.47
C ARG A 67 3.07 -14.47 -2.29
N PRO A 68 4.20 -14.27 -2.98
CA PRO A 68 4.91 -12.99 -2.97
C PRO A 68 4.04 -11.86 -3.52
N PHE A 69 4.03 -10.74 -2.78
CA PHE A 69 3.37 -9.50 -3.22
C PHE A 69 4.46 -8.54 -3.68
N GLN A 70 4.29 -8.00 -4.88
CA GLN A 70 5.09 -6.88 -5.37
C GLN A 70 4.29 -5.60 -5.19
N ILE A 71 4.81 -4.68 -4.38
CA ILE A 71 4.22 -3.36 -4.17
C ILE A 71 4.66 -2.44 -5.30
N ASN A 72 3.71 -1.97 -6.10
CA ASN A 72 3.97 -1.05 -7.21
C ASN A 72 3.83 0.41 -6.75
N SER A 73 2.82 0.67 -5.93
CA SER A 73 2.62 1.98 -5.32
C SER A 73 1.86 1.85 -4.01
N TRP A 74 2.14 2.75 -3.08
CA TRP A 74 1.38 2.91 -1.84
C TRP A 74 1.14 4.40 -1.61
N TYR A 75 1.83 5.06 -0.70
CA TYR A 75 1.64 6.49 -0.53
C TYR A 75 2.16 7.26 -1.76
N ARG A 76 1.36 8.22 -2.24
CA ARG A 76 1.71 9.15 -3.31
C ARG A 76 1.58 10.58 -2.78
N PRO A 77 2.68 11.35 -2.69
CA PRO A 77 2.61 12.78 -2.46
C PRO A 77 1.76 13.47 -3.55
N PRO A 78 1.13 14.63 -3.28
CA PRO A 78 0.26 15.32 -4.23
C PRO A 78 0.87 15.50 -5.63
N ALA A 79 2.13 15.94 -5.70
CA ALA A 79 2.86 16.13 -6.96
C ALA A 79 3.02 14.81 -7.74
N VAL A 80 3.32 13.70 -7.05
CA VAL A 80 3.46 12.37 -7.67
C VAL A 80 2.10 11.86 -8.15
N ASN A 81 1.03 12.04 -7.35
CA ASN A 81 -0.32 11.64 -7.76
C ASN A 81 -0.79 12.41 -9.00
N ALA A 82 -0.54 13.71 -9.06
CA ALA A 82 -0.87 14.54 -10.22
C ALA A 82 -0.07 14.11 -11.47
N ALA A 83 1.23 13.88 -11.33
CA ALA A 83 2.11 13.48 -12.45
C ALA A 83 1.69 12.15 -13.11
N VAL A 84 1.07 11.24 -12.35
CA VAL A 84 0.55 9.97 -12.89
C VAL A 84 -0.93 10.02 -13.28
N GLY A 85 -1.54 11.21 -13.30
CA GLY A 85 -2.97 11.38 -13.64
C GLY A 85 -3.92 10.78 -12.59
N GLY A 86 -3.50 10.68 -11.33
CA GLY A 86 -4.31 10.14 -10.25
C GLY A 86 -5.49 11.05 -9.89
N ALA A 87 -6.58 10.45 -9.42
CA ALA A 87 -7.77 11.19 -8.96
C ALA A 87 -7.44 12.17 -7.83
N SER A 88 -8.15 13.31 -7.78
CA SER A 88 -7.96 14.37 -6.78
C SER A 88 -8.22 13.92 -5.35
N GLN A 89 -9.07 12.90 -5.17
CA GLN A 89 -9.37 12.27 -3.87
C GLN A 89 -8.86 10.83 -3.79
N SER A 90 -7.78 10.53 -4.53
CA SER A 90 -7.13 9.22 -4.52
C SER A 90 -6.76 8.79 -3.10
N GLN A 91 -7.09 7.54 -2.74
CA GLN A 91 -6.75 7.00 -1.43
C GLN A 91 -5.23 6.83 -1.23
N HIS A 92 -4.43 6.88 -2.30
CA HIS A 92 -2.97 6.94 -2.21
C HIS A 92 -2.46 8.23 -1.57
N LEU A 93 -3.17 9.36 -1.75
CA LEU A 93 -2.83 10.65 -1.12
C LEU A 93 -2.96 10.59 0.41
N PHE A 94 -3.81 9.68 0.90
CA PHE A 94 -4.09 9.55 2.33
C PHE A 94 -3.35 8.38 2.97
N GLY A 95 -2.50 7.66 2.22
CA GLY A 95 -1.80 6.45 2.71
C GLY A 95 -2.73 5.25 2.90
N ARG A 96 -3.95 5.29 2.34
CA ARG A 96 -5.01 4.29 2.50
C ARG A 96 -5.12 3.32 1.34
N ALA A 97 -4.29 3.45 0.29
CA ALA A 97 -4.31 2.59 -0.88
C ALA A 97 -2.95 1.98 -1.21
N VAL A 98 -3.01 0.81 -1.84
CA VAL A 98 -1.88 0.09 -2.39
C VAL A 98 -2.23 -0.47 -3.77
N ASP A 99 -1.26 -0.43 -4.68
CA ASP A 99 -1.28 -1.15 -5.95
C ASP A 99 -0.31 -2.31 -5.85
N ILE A 100 -0.82 -3.53 -6.01
CA ILE A 100 -0.02 -4.75 -5.85
C ILE A 100 -0.13 -5.67 -7.06
N GLN A 101 0.91 -6.45 -7.29
CA GLN A 101 0.84 -7.69 -8.06
C GLN A 101 1.04 -8.85 -7.10
N VAL A 102 0.29 -9.93 -7.27
CA VAL A 102 0.46 -11.16 -6.49
C VAL A 102 0.97 -12.24 -7.43
N GLN A 103 2.13 -12.82 -7.13
CA GLN A 103 2.81 -13.71 -8.05
C GLN A 103 1.94 -14.90 -8.47
N GLY A 104 1.75 -15.04 -9.78
CA GLY A 104 0.96 -16.12 -10.39
C GLY A 104 -0.55 -15.93 -10.29
N LEU A 105 -1.04 -14.73 -9.92
CA LEU A 105 -2.46 -14.38 -9.94
C LEU A 105 -2.68 -13.09 -10.75
N SER A 106 -3.73 -13.06 -11.55
CA SER A 106 -4.22 -11.81 -12.14
C SER A 106 -4.91 -10.95 -11.09
N GLY A 107 -5.06 -9.65 -11.36
CA GLY A 107 -5.81 -8.75 -10.48
C GLY A 107 -7.26 -9.21 -10.28
N ARG A 108 -7.88 -9.79 -11.31
CA ARG A 108 -9.22 -10.43 -11.23
C ARG A 108 -9.25 -11.60 -10.25
N GLN A 109 -8.23 -12.47 -10.26
CA GLN A 109 -8.16 -13.61 -9.33
C GLN A 109 -7.97 -13.14 -7.88
N VAL A 110 -7.11 -12.14 -7.67
CA VAL A 110 -6.90 -11.55 -6.35
C VAL A 110 -8.19 -10.87 -5.86
N ALA A 111 -8.87 -10.12 -6.74
CA ALA A 111 -10.12 -9.46 -6.42
C ALA A 111 -11.22 -10.46 -6.04
N ASN A 112 -11.40 -11.52 -6.83
CA ASN A 112 -12.37 -12.58 -6.53
C ASN A 112 -12.11 -13.24 -5.16
N ALA A 113 -10.84 -13.45 -4.80
CA ALA A 113 -10.48 -13.99 -3.49
C ALA A 113 -10.82 -13.02 -2.34
N LEU A 114 -10.83 -11.70 -2.59
CA LEU A 114 -10.97 -10.66 -1.57
C LEU A 114 -12.37 -10.04 -1.48
N MET A 115 -13.20 -10.18 -2.51
CA MET A 115 -14.41 -9.38 -2.72
C MET A 115 -15.39 -9.39 -1.54
N LEU A 116 -15.47 -10.51 -0.81
CA LEU A 116 -16.38 -10.65 0.34
C LEU A 116 -15.78 -10.14 1.66
N THR A 117 -14.46 -10.16 1.79
CA THR A 117 -13.76 -9.89 3.07
C THR A 117 -13.08 -8.54 3.11
N TRP A 118 -12.75 -7.94 1.97
CA TRP A 118 -12.03 -6.67 1.93
C TRP A 118 -12.94 -5.50 2.37
N PRO A 119 -12.49 -4.63 3.29
CA PRO A 119 -13.36 -3.62 3.88
C PRO A 119 -13.54 -2.36 3.04
N GLY A 120 -12.72 -2.11 2.01
CA GLY A 120 -12.75 -0.88 1.22
C GLY A 120 -12.77 -1.09 -0.28
N GLY A 121 -12.09 -0.24 -1.04
CA GLY A 121 -12.09 -0.26 -2.49
C GLY A 121 -11.27 -1.41 -3.09
N VAL A 122 -11.78 -2.02 -4.16
CA VAL A 122 -11.09 -3.04 -4.97
C VAL A 122 -11.16 -2.65 -6.44
N GLY A 123 -10.02 -2.46 -7.08
CA GLY A 123 -9.95 -1.97 -8.46
C GLY A 123 -9.04 -2.77 -9.36
N ILE A 124 -9.45 -2.96 -10.61
CA ILE A 124 -8.61 -3.56 -11.64
C ILE A 124 -8.38 -2.50 -12.74
N TYR A 125 -7.15 -2.43 -13.24
CA TYR A 125 -6.78 -1.58 -14.36
C TYR A 125 -6.80 -2.39 -15.65
N SER A 126 -7.58 -1.96 -16.65
CA SER A 126 -7.75 -2.69 -17.92
C SER A 126 -6.45 -2.83 -18.72
N ASN A 127 -5.56 -1.85 -18.63
CA ASN A 127 -4.27 -1.82 -19.34
C ASN A 127 -3.16 -2.59 -18.64
N ILE A 128 -3.29 -2.86 -17.34
CA ILE A 128 -2.29 -3.58 -16.53
C ILE A 128 -2.99 -4.63 -15.64
N PRO A 129 -3.61 -5.66 -16.22
CA PRO A 129 -4.59 -6.52 -15.54
C PRO A 129 -4.02 -7.38 -14.39
N ASN A 130 -2.69 -7.42 -14.23
CA ASN A 130 -2.02 -8.09 -13.12
C ASN A 130 -1.86 -7.20 -11.88
N ILE A 131 -1.99 -5.88 -12.02
CA ILE A 131 -2.01 -4.94 -10.90
C ILE A 131 -3.44 -4.79 -10.41
N ILE A 132 -3.62 -4.94 -9.10
CA ILE A 132 -4.87 -4.68 -8.40
C ILE A 132 -4.67 -3.52 -7.43
N HIS A 133 -5.63 -2.59 -7.43
CA HIS A 133 -5.77 -1.53 -6.45
C HIS A 133 -6.57 -2.06 -5.25
N LEU A 134 -6.06 -1.83 -4.05
CA LEU A 134 -6.78 -2.08 -2.79
C LEU A 134 -6.70 -0.84 -1.90
N ASP A 135 -7.82 -0.40 -1.34
CA ASP A 135 -7.83 0.66 -0.33
C ASP A 135 -8.78 0.41 0.85
N THR A 136 -8.58 1.15 1.94
CA THR A 136 -9.42 1.13 3.15
C THR A 136 -10.38 2.32 3.25
N GLY A 137 -10.65 3.00 2.14
CA GLY A 137 -11.69 4.03 2.03
C GLY A 137 -13.10 3.42 1.85
N PRO A 138 -14.08 4.18 1.33
CA PRO A 138 -15.43 3.67 1.07
C PRO A 138 -15.43 2.42 0.17
N ARG A 139 -16.29 1.44 0.49
CA ARG A 139 -16.47 0.23 -0.33
C ARG A 139 -16.91 0.60 -1.73
N ARG A 140 -16.16 0.13 -2.73
CA ARG A 140 -16.42 0.33 -4.16
C ARG A 140 -15.61 -0.66 -4.98
N THR A 141 -16.13 -1.03 -6.16
CA THR A 141 -15.46 -1.91 -7.10
C THR A 141 -15.45 -1.28 -8.50
N TRP A 142 -14.39 -1.53 -9.29
CA TRP A 142 -14.31 -1.08 -10.69
C TRP A 142 -13.37 -1.97 -11.50
N GLY A 143 -13.55 -1.98 -12.83
CA GLY A 143 -12.70 -2.74 -13.76
C GLY A 143 -13.00 -4.24 -13.83
N PHE A 144 -14.18 -4.68 -13.38
CA PHE A 144 -14.66 -6.06 -13.47
C PHE A 144 -15.48 -6.30 -14.74
#